data_AF-A0ABD2Z322-F1
#
_entry.id   AF-A0ABD2Z322-F1
#
_cell.length_a   1.000
_cell.length_b   1.000
_cell.length_c   1.000
_cell.angle_alpha   90.00
_cell.angle_beta   90.00
_cell.angle_gamma   90.00
#
_symmetry.space_group_name_H-M   'P 1'
#
loop_
_entity.id
_entity.type
_entity.pdbx_description
1 polymer ?
#
loop_
_entity_poly.entity_id
_entity_poly.type
_entity_poly.pdbx_seq_one_letter_code
_entity_poly.pdbx_strand_id
1 'polypeptide(L)'
;MEVEAISSIPLSKSLIRDRWVWHHNKNGQFSVHSAYHLAIKLPEFLSRGVSEGLGSDGVNGVWNVIWHMVIPPKIKHFMWQACNNVLPMMVQLGSRGVNLDQHCLVCRGERENLSRILFHCRIAKEIWHHSNLKGAVFGVVQELGGL
;
A
#
# COMPACT_ATOMS: atom_id res chain seq x y z
N MET A 1 -39.51 -10.47 -13.63
CA MET A 1 -38.10 -10.37 -14.06
C MET A 1 -37.15 -11.24 -13.23
N GLU A 2 -36.82 -10.95 -11.95
CA GLU A 2 -35.83 -11.78 -11.22
C GLU A 2 -36.34 -13.21 -10.92
N VAL A 3 -37.62 -13.35 -10.57
CA VAL A 3 -38.23 -14.67 -10.28
C VAL A 3 -38.22 -15.57 -11.52
N GLU A 4 -38.58 -15.04 -12.69
CA GLU A 4 -38.55 -15.79 -13.96
C GLU A 4 -37.13 -16.19 -14.36
N ALA A 5 -36.15 -15.30 -14.15
CA ALA A 5 -34.75 -15.60 -14.40
C ALA A 5 -34.22 -16.72 -13.48
N ILE A 6 -34.57 -16.69 -12.18
CA ILE A 6 -34.21 -17.73 -11.21
C ILE A 6 -34.84 -19.07 -11.59
N SER A 7 -36.12 -19.09 -11.97
CA SER A 7 -36.81 -20.32 -12.39
C SER A 7 -36.31 -20.91 -13.70
N SER A 8 -35.59 -20.13 -14.53
CA SER A 8 -35.00 -20.61 -15.79
C SER A 8 -33.66 -21.33 -15.62
N ILE A 9 -33.04 -21.27 -14.43
CA ILE A 9 -31.76 -21.92 -14.16
C ILE A 9 -31.97 -23.44 -14.15
N PRO A 10 -31.36 -24.20 -15.07
CA PRO A 10 -31.53 -25.64 -15.12
C PRO A 10 -30.99 -26.29 -13.85
N LEU A 11 -31.87 -26.94 -13.08
CA LEU A 11 -31.45 -27.73 -11.94
C LEU A 11 -30.71 -28.99 -12.41
N SER A 12 -29.65 -29.35 -11.69
CA SER A 12 -28.93 -30.60 -11.94
C SER A 12 -29.91 -31.78 -11.83
N LYS A 13 -29.95 -32.64 -12.86
CA LYS A 13 -30.70 -33.91 -12.83
C LYS A 13 -30.08 -34.92 -11.86
N SER A 14 -28.83 -34.68 -11.46
CA SER A 14 -28.11 -35.48 -10.47
C SER A 14 -28.30 -34.85 -9.09
N LEU A 15 -28.98 -35.57 -8.18
CA LEU A 15 -29.19 -35.21 -6.77
C LEU A 15 -27.90 -35.42 -5.96
N ILE A 16 -26.83 -34.73 -6.35
CA ILE A 16 -25.59 -34.69 -5.58
C ILE A 16 -25.83 -33.75 -4.41
N ARG A 17 -25.45 -34.18 -3.20
CA ARG A 17 -25.49 -33.30 -2.02
C ARG A 17 -24.58 -32.09 -2.23
N ASP A 18 -25.11 -30.92 -1.91
CA ASP A 18 -24.35 -29.68 -1.92
C ASP A 18 -23.10 -29.81 -1.05
N ARG A 19 -21.99 -29.25 -1.56
CA ARG A 19 -20.72 -29.21 -0.86
C ARG A 19 -20.12 -27.83 -0.98
N TRP A 20 -19.49 -27.38 0.09
CA TRP A 20 -18.69 -26.16 0.08
C TRP A 20 -17.47 -26.38 -0.82
N VAL A 21 -17.30 -25.53 -1.82
CA VAL A 21 -16.16 -25.58 -2.75
C VAL A 21 -15.43 -24.24 -2.70
N TRP A 22 -14.16 -24.29 -2.35
CA TRP A 22 -13.27 -23.14 -2.40
C TRP A 22 -12.74 -22.95 -3.83
N HIS A 23 -13.22 -21.91 -4.51
CA HIS A 23 -12.88 -21.63 -5.91
C HIS A 23 -11.39 -21.35 -6.16
N HIS A 24 -10.67 -20.89 -5.14
CA HIS A 24 -9.26 -20.49 -5.26
C HIS A 24 -8.27 -21.63 -5.01
N ASN A 25 -8.73 -22.88 -5.06
CA ASN A 25 -7.88 -24.06 -5.01
C ASN A 25 -8.39 -25.13 -5.99
N LYS A 26 -7.49 -25.77 -6.74
CA LYS A 26 -7.85 -26.72 -7.81
C LYS A 26 -8.59 -27.95 -7.29
N ASN A 27 -8.37 -28.31 -6.02
CA ASN A 27 -9.06 -29.43 -5.37
C ASN A 27 -10.37 -29.00 -4.68
N GLY A 28 -10.75 -27.71 -4.76
CA GLY A 28 -11.96 -27.17 -4.14
C GLY A 28 -11.90 -27.08 -2.61
N GLN A 29 -10.75 -27.33 -1.98
CA GLN A 29 -10.61 -27.32 -0.52
C GLN A 29 -10.08 -25.98 -0.02
N PHE A 30 -10.68 -25.52 1.07
CA PHE A 30 -10.22 -24.33 1.78
C PHE A 30 -8.90 -24.61 2.54
N SER A 31 -7.99 -23.63 2.51
CA SER A 31 -6.81 -23.62 3.37
C SER A 31 -6.43 -22.18 3.70
N VAL A 32 -5.89 -21.94 4.90
CA VAL A 32 -5.39 -20.62 5.31
C VAL A 32 -4.35 -20.09 4.30
N HIS A 33 -3.50 -20.98 3.76
CA HIS A 33 -2.52 -20.64 2.74
C HIS A 33 -3.16 -20.07 1.46
N SER A 34 -4.21 -20.72 0.94
CA SER A 34 -4.91 -20.25 -0.26
C SER A 34 -5.73 -18.99 -0.01
N ALA A 35 -6.32 -18.86 1.19
CA ALA A 35 -7.03 -17.65 1.61
C ALA A 35 -6.09 -16.46 1.77
N TYR A 36 -4.91 -16.66 2.36
CA TYR A 36 -3.89 -15.62 2.51
C TYR A 36 -3.36 -15.16 1.15
N HIS A 37 -3.07 -16.10 0.24
CA HIS A 37 -2.68 -15.77 -1.13
C HIS A 37 -3.76 -14.97 -1.87
N LEU A 38 -5.04 -15.31 -1.67
CA LEU A 38 -6.15 -14.54 -2.20
C LEU A 38 -6.20 -13.14 -1.58
N ALA A 39 -6.06 -13.02 -0.26
CA ALA A 39 -6.10 -11.75 0.45
C ALA A 39 -4.99 -10.78 0.03
N ILE A 40 -3.80 -11.28 -0.31
CA ILE A 40 -2.71 -10.46 -0.87
C ILE A 40 -3.03 -9.98 -2.29
N LYS A 41 -3.68 -10.82 -3.11
CA LYS A 41 -4.03 -10.49 -4.50
C LYS A 41 -5.33 -9.70 -4.63
N LEU A 42 -6.17 -9.70 -3.60
CA LEU A 42 -7.46 -9.01 -3.58
C LEU A 42 -7.32 -7.49 -3.79
N PRO A 43 -6.35 -6.79 -3.15
CA PRO A 43 -6.05 -5.40 -3.47
C PRO A 43 -5.74 -5.18 -4.94
N GLU A 44 -4.92 -6.01 -5.60
CA GLU A 44 -4.65 -5.88 -7.03
C GLU A 44 -5.91 -6.07 -7.89
N PHE A 45 -6.78 -7.00 -7.50
CA PHE A 45 -8.02 -7.31 -8.21
C PHE A 45 -9.10 -6.22 -8.04
N LEU A 46 -9.19 -5.62 -6.84
CA LEU A 46 -10.14 -4.55 -6.51
C LEU A 46 -9.62 -3.17 -6.98
N SER A 47 -8.31 -2.96 -7.00
CA SER A 47 -7.67 -1.75 -7.55
C SER A 47 -7.66 -1.69 -9.08
N ARG A 48 -8.02 -2.77 -9.77
CA ARG A 48 -8.26 -2.74 -11.23
C ARG A 48 -9.43 -1.80 -11.64
N GLY A 49 -10.18 -1.27 -10.67
CA GLY A 49 -11.14 -0.18 -10.86
C GLY A 49 -10.70 1.19 -10.33
N VAL A 50 -9.63 1.29 -9.54
CA VAL A 50 -9.13 2.56 -8.97
C VAL A 50 -7.60 2.52 -8.85
N SER A 51 -6.98 3.32 -9.73
CA SER A 51 -5.56 3.71 -9.74
C SER A 51 -4.52 2.64 -10.08
N GLU A 52 -4.06 2.76 -11.33
CA GLU A 52 -2.74 2.37 -11.81
C GLU A 52 -1.64 2.87 -10.87
N GLY A 53 -0.65 2.01 -10.58
CA GLY A 53 0.62 2.45 -10.00
C GLY A 53 1.14 1.63 -8.83
N LEU A 54 1.33 0.31 -9.00
CA LEU A 54 2.39 -0.40 -8.27
C LEU A 54 2.72 -1.73 -8.96
N GLY A 55 3.52 -1.66 -10.02
CA GLY A 55 4.21 -2.83 -10.53
C GLY A 55 5.24 -3.30 -9.51
N SER A 56 5.25 -4.61 -9.26
CA SER A 56 6.19 -5.36 -8.39
C SER A 56 7.68 -4.99 -8.57
N ASP A 57 8.05 -4.36 -9.69
CA ASP A 57 9.46 -4.10 -10.02
C ASP A 57 10.02 -2.80 -9.41
N GLY A 58 9.19 -1.76 -9.22
CA GLY A 58 9.66 -0.48 -8.65
C GLY A 58 9.86 -0.52 -7.13
N VAL A 59 9.02 -1.28 -6.44
CA VAL A 59 9.05 -1.41 -4.97
C VAL A 59 10.29 -2.17 -4.49
N ASN A 60 10.76 -3.15 -5.28
CA ASN A 60 11.96 -3.92 -4.98
C ASN A 60 13.25 -3.08 -5.05
N GLY A 61 13.31 -2.09 -5.95
CA GLY A 61 14.46 -1.19 -6.07
C GLY A 61 14.68 -0.33 -4.82
N VAL A 62 13.60 0.30 -4.35
CA VAL A 62 13.64 1.17 -3.17
C VAL A 62 14.08 0.41 -1.90
N TRP A 63 13.62 -0.83 -1.72
CA TRP A 63 14.06 -1.65 -0.59
C TRP A 63 15.54 -1.99 -0.66
N ASN A 64 16.03 -2.34 -1.85
CA ASN A 64 17.44 -2.62 -2.05
C ASN A 64 18.29 -1.41 -1.64
N VAL A 65 17.88 -0.21 -2.05
CA VAL A 65 18.55 1.05 -1.72
C VAL A 65 18.52 1.31 -0.22
N ILE A 66 17.37 1.22 0.45
CA ILE A 66 17.25 1.47 1.90
C ILE A 66 18.10 0.50 2.73
N TRP A 67 18.11 -0.79 2.38
CA TRP A 67 18.82 -1.79 3.17
C TRP A 67 20.33 -1.76 2.98
N HIS A 68 20.83 -1.35 1.80
CA HIS A 68 22.26 -1.23 1.51
C HIS A 68 22.89 0.09 1.98
N MET A 69 22.11 1.07 2.43
CA MET A 69 22.66 2.32 2.98
C MET A 69 23.51 2.10 4.23
N VAL A 70 24.62 2.84 4.33
CA VAL A 70 25.46 2.89 5.54
C VAL A 70 24.88 3.94 6.49
N ILE A 71 23.72 3.63 7.08
CA ILE A 71 23.01 4.48 8.04
C ILE A 71 22.56 3.66 9.26
N PRO A 72 22.29 4.31 10.42
CA PRO A 72 21.83 3.59 11.59
C PRO A 72 20.56 2.76 11.31
N PRO A 73 20.44 1.53 11.86
CA PRO A 73 19.28 0.66 11.62
C PRO A 73 17.93 1.31 11.93
N LYS A 74 17.89 2.21 12.93
CA LYS A 74 16.70 3.00 13.28
C LYS A 74 16.22 3.87 12.12
N ILE A 75 17.14 4.44 11.34
CA ILE A 75 16.80 5.27 10.18
C ILE A 75 16.33 4.39 9.02
N LYS A 76 16.93 3.21 8.81
CA LYS A 76 16.43 2.24 7.80
C LYS A 76 15.00 1.82 8.10
N HIS A 77 14.71 1.48 9.35
CA HIS A 77 13.36 1.12 9.77
C HIS A 77 12.38 2.28 9.60
N PHE A 78 12.78 3.50 9.97
CA PHE A 78 11.97 4.69 9.74
C PHE A 78 11.66 4.92 8.25
N MET A 79 12.65 4.77 7.36
CA MET A 79 12.46 4.89 5.91
C MET A 79 11.54 3.78 5.36
N TRP A 80 11.67 2.56 5.88
CA TRP A 80 10.76 1.47 5.53
C TRP A 80 9.31 1.79 5.95
N GLN A 81 9.09 2.30 7.17
CA GLN A 81 7.77 2.72 7.62
C GLN A 81 7.22 3.89 6.79
N ALA A 82 8.08 4.83 6.43
CA ALA A 82 7.75 5.97 5.56
C ALA A 82 7.23 5.49 4.20
N CYS A 83 8.03 4.69 3.47
CA CYS A 83 7.69 4.23 2.13
C CYS A 83 6.47 3.30 2.08
N ASN A 84 6.17 2.57 3.16
CA ASN A 84 4.96 1.74 3.24
C ASN A 84 3.70 2.53 3.63
N ASN A 85 3.76 3.87 3.71
CA ASN A 85 2.67 4.69 4.25
C ASN A 85 2.19 4.13 5.61
N VAL A 86 3.13 3.77 6.50
CA VAL A 86 2.79 3.30 7.86
C VAL A 86 2.87 4.45 8.86
N LEU A 87 3.54 5.54 8.49
CA LEU A 87 3.58 6.75 9.31
C LEU A 87 2.17 7.34 9.43
N PRO A 88 1.70 7.74 10.62
CA PRO A 88 0.40 8.38 10.76
C PRO A 88 0.43 9.77 10.12
N MET A 89 0.22 9.84 8.80
CA MET A 89 0.12 11.09 8.04
C MET A 89 -1.34 11.57 8.05
N MET A 90 -1.58 12.89 8.06
CA MET A 90 -2.96 13.41 8.04
C MET A 90 -3.69 13.01 6.76
N VAL A 91 -2.96 12.81 5.66
CA VAL A 91 -3.51 12.25 4.40
C VAL A 91 -4.10 10.85 4.59
N GLN A 92 -3.47 10.01 5.41
CA GLN A 92 -3.96 8.66 5.69
C GLN A 92 -5.10 8.63 6.70
N LEU A 93 -5.18 9.62 7.58
CA LEU A 93 -6.33 9.82 8.44
C LEU A 93 -7.51 10.37 7.65
N GLY A 94 -7.24 11.28 6.71
CA GLY A 94 -8.23 11.81 5.76
C GLY A 94 -8.81 10.74 4.83
N SER A 95 -7.97 9.83 4.30
CA SER A 95 -8.47 8.70 3.49
C SER A 95 -9.34 7.71 4.28
N ARG A 96 -9.26 7.73 5.61
CA ARG A 96 -10.09 6.96 6.54
C ARG A 96 -11.34 7.73 7.01
N GLY A 97 -11.64 8.88 6.40
CA GLY A 97 -12.84 9.67 6.68
C GLY A 97 -12.73 10.62 7.88
N VAL A 98 -11.53 10.83 8.42
CA VAL A 98 -11.33 11.83 9.48
C VAL A 98 -11.14 13.20 8.84
N ASN A 99 -12.09 14.11 9.06
CA ASN A 99 -12.05 15.46 8.51
C ASN A 99 -10.99 16.30 9.24
N LEU A 100 -9.77 16.28 8.73
CA LEU A 100 -8.62 17.00 9.26
C LEU A 100 -8.12 17.99 8.22
N ASP A 101 -7.57 19.09 8.72
CA ASP A 101 -6.84 20.03 7.88
C ASP A 101 -5.67 19.29 7.22
N GLN A 102 -5.68 19.23 5.90
CA GLN A 102 -4.73 18.42 5.13
C GLN A 102 -3.40 19.12 4.92
N HIS A 103 -3.21 20.33 5.47
CA HIS A 103 -1.95 21.07 5.43
C HIS A 103 -0.92 20.51 6.41
N CYS A 104 0.36 20.70 6.09
CA CYS A 104 1.44 20.22 6.96
C CYS A 104 1.34 20.79 8.37
N LEU A 105 1.17 19.95 9.39
CA LEU A 105 1.08 20.43 10.78
C LEU A 105 2.36 21.11 11.27
N VAL A 106 3.48 20.75 10.65
CA VAL A 106 4.82 21.19 11.05
C VAL A 106 5.17 22.55 10.46
N CYS A 107 4.95 22.76 9.16
CA CYS A 107 5.25 24.04 8.51
C CYS A 107 4.02 24.90 8.17
N ARG A 108 2.79 24.37 8.38
CA ARG A 108 1.52 24.96 7.94
C ARG A 108 1.49 25.36 6.46
N GLY A 109 2.33 24.70 5.66
CA GLY A 109 2.44 24.92 4.23
C GLY A 109 1.41 24.10 3.46
N GLU A 110 1.74 23.73 2.24
CA GLU A 110 0.86 22.95 1.35
C GLU A 110 0.41 21.60 1.93
N ARG A 111 -0.54 20.98 1.22
CA ARG A 111 -1.11 19.66 1.52
C ARG A 111 -0.01 18.65 1.86
N GLU A 112 -0.23 17.91 2.94
CA GLU A 112 0.65 16.85 3.39
C GLU A 112 0.80 15.80 2.29
N ASN A 113 2.04 15.32 2.16
CA ASN A 113 2.43 14.14 1.42
C ASN A 113 3.68 13.63 2.12
N LEU A 114 3.97 12.33 2.04
CA LEU A 114 5.18 11.72 2.59
C LEU A 114 6.43 12.49 2.17
N SER A 115 6.57 12.78 0.87
CA SER A 115 7.68 13.55 0.32
C SER A 115 7.74 14.97 0.88
N ARG A 116 6.59 15.61 1.11
CA ARG A 116 6.51 16.95 1.71
C ARG A 116 6.95 16.93 3.16
N ILE A 117 6.41 16.04 3.99
CA ILE A 117 6.74 15.99 5.41
C ILE A 117 8.20 15.61 5.62
N LEU A 118 8.72 14.67 4.85
CA LEU A 118 10.08 14.16 5.03
C LEU A 118 11.13 14.99 4.31
N PHE A 119 10.88 15.56 3.14
CA PHE A 119 11.95 16.15 2.32
C PHE A 119 11.72 17.61 1.92
N HIS A 120 10.47 18.01 1.67
CA HIS A 120 10.19 19.38 1.21
C HIS A 120 9.76 20.35 2.31
N CYS A 121 9.45 19.86 3.52
CA CYS A 121 9.13 20.68 4.68
C CYS A 121 10.38 21.43 5.15
N ARG A 122 10.23 22.72 5.47
CA ARG A 122 11.35 23.56 5.94
C ARG A 122 12.07 22.93 7.13
N ILE A 123 11.33 22.46 8.12
CA ILE A 123 11.87 21.82 9.32
C ILE A 123 12.56 20.50 8.97
N ALA A 124 11.99 19.70 8.08
CA ALA A 124 12.62 18.46 7.67
C ALA A 124 13.94 18.69 6.93
N LYS A 125 14.00 19.70 6.04
CA LYS A 125 15.24 20.13 5.39
C LYS A 125 16.30 20.54 6.41
N GLU A 126 15.92 21.28 7.44
CA GLU A 126 16.82 21.66 8.53
C GLU A 126 17.32 20.43 9.29
N ILE A 127 16.45 19.49 9.66
CA ILE A 127 16.83 18.24 10.35
C ILE A 127 17.83 17.46 9.50
N TRP A 128 17.57 17.27 8.20
CA TRP A 128 18.49 16.56 7.33
C TRP A 128 19.80 17.30 7.12
N HIS A 129 19.77 18.64 7.09
CA HIS A 129 20.97 19.45 6.99
C HIS A 129 21.86 19.34 8.22
N HIS A 130 21.27 19.27 9.42
CA HIS A 130 22.02 19.10 10.66
C HIS A 130 22.39 17.63 10.94
N SER A 131 21.77 16.69 10.21
CA SER A 131 22.17 15.29 10.23
C SER A 131 23.33 15.02 9.26
N ASN A 132 24.24 14.11 9.62
CA ASN A 132 25.25 13.60 8.71
C ASN A 132 24.67 12.66 7.61
N LEU A 133 23.37 12.73 7.34
CA LEU A 133 22.62 11.80 6.48
C LEU A 133 22.16 12.42 5.15
N LYS A 134 22.48 13.70 4.91
CA LYS A 134 22.04 14.46 3.72
C LYS A 134 22.31 13.72 2.40
N GLY A 135 23.49 13.12 2.24
CA GLY A 135 23.86 12.40 1.00
C GLY A 135 23.12 11.07 0.80
N ALA A 136 22.89 10.32 1.89
CA ALA A 136 22.19 9.04 1.81
C ALA A 136 20.70 9.21 1.52
N VAL A 137 20.09 10.26 2.09
CA VAL A 137 18.64 10.46 2.03
C VAL A 137 18.20 11.02 0.68
N PHE A 138 18.99 11.89 0.04
CA PHE A 138 18.67 12.45 -1.28
C PHE A 138 18.52 11.40 -2.38
N GLY A 139 19.25 10.28 -2.30
CA GLY A 139 19.12 9.16 -3.24
C GLY A 139 17.74 8.49 -3.18
N VAL A 140 17.16 8.37 -1.98
CA VAL A 140 15.80 7.84 -1.80
C VAL A 140 14.76 8.81 -2.37
N VAL A 141 14.97 10.12 -2.23
CA VAL A 141 14.05 11.14 -2.77
C VAL A 141 13.98 11.10 -4.29
N GLN A 142 15.11 10.83 -4.96
CA GLN A 142 15.16 10.76 -6.42
C GLN A 142 14.43 9.53 -6.97
N GLU A 143 14.52 8.39 -6.29
CA GLU A 143 13.74 7.20 -6.64
C GLU A 143 12.26 7.33 -6.29
N LEU A 144 11.92 8.05 -5.21
CA LEU A 144 10.53 8.32 -4.82
C LEU A 144 9.87 9.47 -5.61
N GLY A 145 10.64 10.39 -6.17
CA GLY A 145 10.17 11.55 -6.93
C GLY A 145 10.01 11.30 -8.43
N GLY A 146 10.37 10.10 -8.90
CA GLY A 146 10.02 9.57 -10.23
C GLY A 146 8.71 8.77 -10.24
N LEU A 147 7.99 8.74 -9.12
CA LEU A 147 6.64 8.16 -8.95
C LEU A 147 5.55 9.22 -9.18
#